data_AF-A0A5C9B9F6-F1
#
_entry.id   AF-A0A5C9B9F6-F1
#
_cell.length_a   1.000
_cell.length_b   1.000
_cell.length_c   1.000
_cell.angle_alpha   90.00
_cell.angle_beta   90.00
_cell.angle_gamma   90.00
#
_symmetry.space_group_name_H-M   'P 1'
#
loop_
_entity.id
_entity.type
_entity.pdbx_description
1 polymer ?
#
loop_
_entity_poly.entity_id
_entity_poly.type
_entity_poly.pdbx_seq_one_letter_code
_entity_poly.pdbx_strand_id
1 'polypeptide(L)'
;MTSAIESEILRDLWYMAVPGKELKRGQILGKILLGQSLLLGRDANGEVFALRDICPHRGIPLSHGEFDGREIECCYHGWQFDCSGACTNIPSLLPSQKFDLSRVLVRR
;
A
#
# COMPACT_ATOMS: atom_id res chain seq x y z
N MET A 1 6.26 -19.02 11.22
CA MET A 1 7.57 -18.67 11.80
C MET A 1 8.62 -19.00 10.76
N THR A 2 8.98 -18.05 9.90
CA THR A 2 10.17 -18.15 9.06
C THR A 2 11.38 -17.82 9.93
N SER A 3 12.34 -18.74 9.95
CA SER A 3 13.53 -18.67 10.79
C SER A 3 14.35 -17.42 10.46
N ALA A 4 14.83 -16.72 11.49
CA ALA A 4 15.66 -15.52 11.36
C ALA A 4 17.03 -15.75 10.65
N ILE A 5 17.31 -16.99 10.22
CA ILE A 5 18.51 -17.36 9.48
C ILE A 5 18.27 -17.32 7.94
N GLU A 6 17.04 -17.11 7.46
CA GLU A 6 16.74 -17.01 6.02
C GLU A 6 17.11 -15.64 5.43
N SER A 7 18.40 -15.54 5.09
CA SER A 7 19.03 -14.82 3.99
C SER A 7 19.08 -13.28 3.99
N GLU A 8 20.07 -12.70 4.68
CA GLU A 8 20.55 -11.35 4.32
C GLU A 8 20.95 -11.26 2.84
N ILE A 9 21.44 -12.35 2.26
CA ILE A 9 21.84 -12.42 0.84
C ILE A 9 20.69 -12.21 -0.15
N LEU A 10 19.43 -12.29 0.27
CA LEU A 10 18.26 -12.00 -0.58
C LEU A 10 17.73 -10.57 -0.40
N ARG A 11 18.34 -9.76 0.47
CA ARG A 11 17.98 -8.35 0.64
C ARG A 11 18.82 -7.46 -0.29
N ASP A 12 18.34 -6.25 -0.53
CA ASP A 12 19.01 -5.23 -1.34
C ASP A 12 19.30 -5.65 -2.80
N LEU A 13 18.46 -6.54 -3.34
CA LEU A 13 18.46 -7.00 -4.73
C LEU A 13 17.17 -6.63 -5.44
N TRP A 14 17.23 -6.55 -6.78
CA TRP A 14 16.07 -6.35 -7.63
C TRP A 14 15.36 -7.68 -7.91
N TYR A 15 14.06 -7.73 -7.61
CA TYR A 15 13.19 -8.86 -7.93
C TYR A 15 12.09 -8.43 -8.88
N MET A 16 11.83 -9.26 -9.89
CA MET A 16 10.65 -9.07 -10.74
C MET A 16 9.39 -9.37 -9.91
N ALA A 17 8.55 -8.35 -9.69
CA ALA A 17 7.31 -8.51 -8.93
C ALA A 17 6.18 -9.12 -9.78
N VAL A 18 5.87 -8.49 -10.91
CA VAL A 18 4.83 -8.92 -11.87
C VAL A 18 5.16 -8.38 -13.28
N PRO A 19 4.68 -9.03 -14.37
CA PRO A 19 4.71 -8.44 -15.71
C PRO A 19 3.92 -7.13 -15.78
N GLY A 20 4.46 -6.12 -16.46
CA GLY A 20 3.82 -4.79 -16.53
C GLY A 20 2.39 -4.79 -17.09
N LYS A 21 2.04 -5.77 -17.93
CA LYS A 21 0.69 -5.96 -18.50
C LYS A 21 -0.36 -6.42 -17.49
N GLU A 22 0.05 -7.00 -16.37
CA GLU A 22 -0.84 -7.46 -15.29
C GLU A 22 -1.22 -6.33 -14.33
N LEU A 23 -0.46 -5.23 -14.32
CA LEU A 23 -0.71 -4.03 -13.54
C LEU A 23 -1.08 -2.88 -14.49
N LYS A 24 -2.35 -2.85 -14.90
CA LYS A 24 -2.87 -1.83 -15.81
C LYS A 24 -3.00 -0.48 -15.09
N ARG A 25 -3.15 0.59 -15.87
CA ARG A 25 -3.42 1.94 -15.35
C ARG A 25 -4.69 1.94 -14.49
N GLY A 26 -4.63 2.58 -13.33
CA GLY A 26 -5.73 2.61 -12.37
C GLY A 26 -5.96 1.29 -11.62
N GLN A 27 -4.96 0.40 -11.60
CA GLN A 27 -5.09 -0.91 -10.95
C GLN A 27 -4.12 -1.01 -9.76
N ILE A 28 -4.59 -1.69 -8.72
CA ILE A 28 -3.77 -2.19 -7.61
C ILE A 28 -3.77 -3.72 -7.56
N LEU A 29 -2.73 -4.31 -6.99
CA LEU A 29 -2.53 -5.74 -6.87
C LEU A 29 -1.72 -6.08 -5.62
N GLY A 30 -2.21 -7.01 -4.80
CA GLY A 30 -1.45 -7.59 -3.69
C GLY A 30 -0.47 -8.67 -4.16
N LYS A 31 0.77 -8.66 -3.63
CA LYS A 31 1.79 -9.66 -3.92
C LYS A 31 2.63 -9.96 -2.68
N ILE A 32 3.02 -11.23 -2.49
CA ILE A 32 4.01 -11.60 -1.48
C ILE A 32 5.34 -11.85 -2.16
N LEU A 33 6.39 -11.16 -1.72
CA LEU A 33 7.79 -11.39 -2.13
C LEU A 33 8.66 -11.49 -0.88
N LEU A 34 9.51 -12.52 -0.79
CA LEU A 34 10.40 -12.76 0.35
C LEU A 34 9.67 -12.68 1.72
N GLY A 35 8.45 -13.22 1.78
CA GLY A 35 7.59 -13.19 2.97
C GLY A 35 7.01 -11.82 3.32
N GLN A 36 7.15 -10.81 2.46
CA GLN A 36 6.61 -9.47 2.65
C GLN A 36 5.40 -9.23 1.75
N SER A 37 4.29 -8.81 2.34
CA SER A 37 3.09 -8.41 1.60
C SER A 37 3.24 -6.99 1.05
N LEU A 38 3.11 -6.86 -0.27
CA LEU A 38 3.30 -5.65 -1.04
C LEU A 38 2.03 -5.30 -1.81
N LEU A 39 1.64 -4.04 -1.77
CA LEU A 39 0.63 -3.45 -2.62
C LEU A 39 1.36 -2.83 -3.80
N LEU A 40 1.15 -3.37 -4.99
CA LEU A 40 1.64 -2.82 -6.24
C LEU A 40 0.52 -2.01 -6.88
N GLY A 41 0.83 -0.85 -7.44
CA GLY A 41 -0.18 -0.03 -8.11
C GLY A 41 0.37 0.70 -9.32
N ARG A 42 -0.53 1.05 -10.23
CA ARG A 42 -0.26 2.00 -11.30
C ARG A 42 -1.33 3.07 -11.30
N ASP A 43 -0.94 4.31 -11.07
CA ASP A 43 -1.85 5.44 -10.99
C ASP A 43 -2.50 5.76 -12.35
N ALA A 44 -3.40 6.75 -12.36
CA ALA A 44 -4.07 7.21 -13.56
C ALA A 44 -3.13 7.84 -14.59
N ASN A 45 -1.97 8.37 -14.17
CA ASN A 45 -0.96 8.92 -15.07
C ASN A 45 -0.09 7.82 -15.71
N GLY A 46 -0.11 6.61 -15.14
CA GLY A 46 0.67 5.46 -15.58
C GLY A 46 1.94 5.23 -14.76
N GLU A 47 2.18 6.02 -13.71
CA GLU A 47 3.29 5.86 -12.77
C GLU A 47 3.07 4.65 -11.87
N VAL A 48 4.13 3.89 -11.63
CA VAL A 48 4.07 2.69 -10.77
C VAL A 48 4.50 3.01 -9.35
N PHE A 49 3.86 2.38 -8.38
CA PHE A 49 4.22 2.48 -6.97
C PHE A 49 4.17 1.11 -6.28
N ALA A 50 4.86 1.02 -5.16
CA ALA A 50 4.83 -0.13 -4.27
C ALA A 50 4.78 0.35 -2.82
N LEU A 51 3.88 -0.22 -2.03
CA LEU A 51 3.72 0.00 -0.60
C LEU A 51 3.67 -1.36 0.11
N ARG A 52 3.73 -1.37 1.44
CA ARG A 52 3.29 -2.54 2.21
C ARG A 52 1.79 -2.71 2.05
N ASP A 53 1.37 -3.95 1.82
CA ASP A 53 -0.05 -4.29 1.73
C ASP A 53 -0.69 -4.40 3.11
N ILE A 54 -0.68 -3.29 3.85
CA ILE A 54 -1.14 -3.25 5.23
C ILE A 54 -1.60 -1.84 5.60
N CYS A 55 -2.88 -1.71 5.95
CA CYS A 55 -3.41 -0.47 6.50
C CYS A 55 -2.81 -0.25 7.91
N PRO A 56 -2.13 0.89 8.17
CA PRO A 56 -1.47 1.16 9.45
C PRO A 56 -2.45 1.30 10.62
N HIS A 57 -3.75 1.39 10.36
CA HIS A 57 -4.78 1.44 11.39
C HIS A 57 -4.96 0.08 12.11
N ARG A 58 -5.33 -0.97 11.36
CA ARG A 58 -5.68 -2.30 11.93
C ARG A 58 -5.13 -3.49 11.15
N GLY A 59 -4.20 -3.27 10.23
CA GLY A 59 -3.49 -4.35 9.55
C GLY A 59 -4.22 -5.00 8.38
N ILE A 60 -5.33 -4.42 7.91
CA ILE A 60 -6.09 -4.96 6.78
C ILE A 60 -5.30 -4.75 5.47
N PRO A 61 -5.20 -5.75 4.58
CA PRO A 61 -4.61 -5.58 3.26
C PRO A 61 -5.30 -4.47 2.48
N LEU A 62 -4.51 -3.51 2.00
CA LEU A 62 -5.00 -2.40 1.18
C LEU A 62 -5.39 -2.87 -0.23
N SER A 63 -4.84 -3.99 -0.69
CA SER A 63 -5.22 -4.65 -1.95
C SER A 63 -6.67 -5.14 -1.98
N HIS A 64 -7.32 -5.27 -0.82
CA HIS A 64 -8.75 -5.57 -0.71
C HIS A 64 -9.62 -4.30 -0.64
N GLY A 65 -9.00 -3.12 -0.70
CA GLY A 65 -9.67 -1.82 -0.77
C GLY A 65 -10.11 -1.45 -2.18
N GLU A 66 -10.51 -0.20 -2.34
CA GLU A 66 -10.80 0.40 -3.63
C GLU A 66 -9.68 1.36 -4.04
N PHE A 67 -9.50 1.53 -5.35
CA PHE A 67 -8.53 2.48 -5.90
C PHE A 67 -9.18 3.25 -7.03
N ASP A 68 -9.22 4.58 -6.91
CA ASP A 68 -9.81 5.46 -7.93
C ASP A 68 -8.80 5.87 -9.03
N GLY A 69 -7.57 5.36 -8.95
CA GLY A 69 -6.44 5.76 -9.80
C GLY A 69 -5.54 6.82 -9.18
N ARG A 70 -5.87 7.37 -8.02
CA ARG A 70 -5.08 8.37 -7.28
C ARG A 70 -4.93 8.02 -5.80
N GLU A 71 -6.01 7.57 -5.17
CA GLU A 71 -6.06 7.24 -3.74
C GLU A 71 -6.59 5.83 -3.52
N ILE A 72 -5.99 5.13 -2.55
CA ILE A 72 -6.43 3.82 -2.07
C ILE A 72 -7.33 4.02 -0.86
N GLU A 73 -8.56 3.53 -0.92
CA GLU A 73 -9.48 3.49 0.22
C GLU A 73 -9.47 2.10 0.87
N CYS A 74 -9.10 2.04 2.15
CA CYS A 74 -9.12 0.79 2.90
C CYS A 74 -10.56 0.32 3.17
N CYS A 75 -10.89 -0.91 2.76
CA CYS A 75 -12.22 -1.50 2.89
C CYS A 75 -12.75 -1.67 4.32
N TYR A 76 -11.93 -1.45 5.35
CA TYR A 76 -12.37 -1.63 6.73
C TYR A 76 -13.04 -0.39 7.32
N HIS A 77 -12.37 0.77 7.24
CA HIS A 77 -12.85 2.01 7.86
C HIS A 77 -12.76 3.22 6.92
N GLY A 78 -12.51 2.99 5.63
CA GLY A 78 -12.42 4.04 4.62
C GLY A 78 -11.23 4.98 4.77
N TRP A 79 -10.17 4.60 5.50
CA TRP A 79 -8.95 5.42 5.53
C TRP A 79 -8.36 5.47 4.12
N GLN A 80 -8.10 6.69 3.65
CA GLN A 80 -7.60 6.93 2.29
C GLN A 80 -6.12 7.28 2.34
N PHE A 81 -5.38 6.78 1.35
CA PHE A 81 -3.95 6.98 1.19
C PHE A 81 -3.63 7.34 -0.25
N ASP A 82 -2.72 8.28 -0.47
CA ASP A 82 -2.20 8.53 -1.81
C ASP A 82 -1.24 7.42 -2.28
N CYS A 83 -0.83 7.47 -3.55
CA CYS A 83 0.13 6.52 -4.13
C CYS A 83 1.51 6.56 -3.46
N SER A 84 1.82 7.59 -2.67
CA SER A 84 3.06 7.70 -1.89
C SER A 84 3.00 6.92 -0.57
N GLY A 85 1.78 6.58 -0.12
CA GLY A 85 1.46 5.94 1.15
C GLY A 85 1.02 6.92 2.24
N ALA A 86 0.92 8.23 1.95
CA ALA A 86 0.51 9.22 2.94
C ALA A 86 -1.01 9.18 3.14
N CYS A 87 -1.46 9.22 4.39
CA CYS A 87 -2.89 9.29 4.68
C CYS A 87 -3.44 10.66 4.28
N THR A 88 -4.49 10.65 3.47
CA THR A 88 -5.13 11.86 2.96
C THR A 88 -6.47 12.13 3.63
N ASN A 89 -7.14 11.09 4.13
CA ASN A 89 -8.43 11.21 4.79
C ASN A 89 -8.68 10.08 5.80
N ILE A 90 -9.35 10.44 6.91
CA ILE A 90 -9.90 9.52 7.89
C ILE A 90 -11.39 9.88 8.06
N PRO A 91 -12.32 9.11 7.49
CA PRO A 91 -13.74 9.50 7.43
C PRO A 91 -14.41 9.74 8.78
N SER A 92 -13.89 9.15 9.86
CA SER A 92 -14.45 9.29 11.21
C SER A 92 -13.96 10.53 11.95
N LEU A 93 -13.00 11.30 11.43
CA LEU A 93 -12.57 12.54 12.05
C LEU A 93 -13.59 13.66 11.83
N LEU A 94 -14.06 14.25 12.92
CA LEU A 94 -14.90 15.44 12.86
C LEU A 94 -14.05 16.68 12.52
N PRO A 95 -14.62 17.71 11.87
CA PRO A 95 -13.89 18.95 11.57
C PRO A 95 -13.27 19.65 12.79
N SER A 96 -13.85 19.42 13.98
CA SER A 96 -13.35 19.97 15.25
C SER A 96 -12.14 19.21 15.81
N GLN A 97 -11.89 17.98 15.35
CA GLN A 97 -10.77 17.15 15.81
C GLN A 97 -9.52 17.48 15.00
N LYS A 98 -8.56 18.14 15.65
CA LYS A 98 -7.26 18.41 15.05
C LYS A 98 -6.38 17.17 15.16
N PHE A 99 -6.17 16.49 14.05
CA PHE A 99 -5.23 15.39 13.91
C PHE A 99 -4.33 15.62 12.70
N ASP A 100 -3.04 15.39 12.87
CA ASP A 100 -2.05 15.55 11.81
C ASP A 100 -1.92 14.25 11.00
N LEU A 101 -2.56 14.21 9.84
CA LEU A 101 -2.58 13.05 8.94
C LEU A 101 -1.20 12.72 8.36
N SER A 102 -0.28 13.69 8.29
CA SER A 102 1.07 13.46 7.75
C SER A 102 1.89 12.46 8.57
N ARG A 103 1.46 12.21 9.81
CA ARG A 103 2.05 11.23 10.73
C ARG A 103 1.59 9.79 10.45
N VAL A 104 0.60 9.60 9.59
CA VAL A 104 0.07 8.30 9.22
C VAL A 104 0.54 7.95 7.82
N LEU A 105 1.42 6.94 7.76
CA LEU A 105 2.04 6.50 6.52
C LEU A 105 1.91 4.98 6.39
N VAL A 106 1.59 4.52 5.18
CA VAL A 106 1.86 3.15 4.76
C VAL A 106 3.36 3.03 4.48
N ARG A 107 4.00 2.05 5.10
CA ARG A 107 5.44 1.79 4.85
C ARG A 107 5.66 1.39 3.40
N ARG A 108 6.83 1.72 2.84
CA ARG A 108 7.30 1.19 1.55
C ARG A 108 8.09 -0.10 1.76
#